data_AF-K0ZKA1-F1
#
_entry.id   AF-K0ZKA1-F1
#
_cell.length_a   1.000
_cell.length_b   1.000
_cell.length_c   1.000
_cell.angle_alpha   90.00
_cell.angle_beta   90.00
_cell.angle_gamma   90.00
#
_symmetry.space_group_name_H-M   'P 1'
#
loop_
_entity.id
_entity.type
_entity.pdbx_description
1 polymer ?
#
loop_
_entity_poly.entity_id
_entity_poly.type
_entity_poly.pdbx_seq_one_letter_code
_entity_poly.pdbx_strand_id
1 'polypeptide(L)'
;MNDLFDLDCFLLDPKLPKKASEDHVRTWLEYKAGGGVEDPDASDGARYFYKELWGERLDITVRECPNAFSREPSKYVQGDWMCSVWTTLKYGLQIAYGCKGKDFLWWQKPFIENTFDGSSATPGTYKGILKHFDEFGKVFKDETVQEFIRAAYTPANLIIVPDGFNGARYNPTEDYWDLTLKKYYQDKEPLESRSGGYDVATPFRKLLKKNQEQGDPLCLSPWINEQGDPILLPDSPKDNKANWRSAMAEMTRRINLRRELMTQYIEQL
;
A
#
# COMPACT_ATOMS: atom_id res chain seq x y z
N MET A 1 -22.12 -18.89 -5.65
CA MET A 1 -22.24 -18.52 -4.23
C MET A 1 -21.67 -17.12 -4.15
N ASN A 2 -22.53 -16.11 -4.18
CA ASN A 2 -22.14 -14.69 -4.21
C ASN A 2 -21.86 -14.20 -2.79
N ASP A 3 -20.82 -14.73 -2.15
CA ASP A 3 -20.22 -14.06 -1.00
C ASP A 3 -19.43 -12.87 -1.58
N LEU A 4 -20.14 -11.80 -1.92
CA LEU A 4 -19.54 -10.58 -2.43
C LEU A 4 -18.48 -10.11 -1.44
N PHE A 5 -17.25 -10.00 -1.92
CA PHE A 5 -16.19 -9.26 -1.25
C PHE A 5 -16.69 -7.85 -0.97
N ASP A 6 -16.91 -7.55 0.31
CA ASP A 6 -17.24 -6.18 0.72
C ASP A 6 -15.94 -5.36 0.65
N LEU A 7 -15.94 -4.37 -0.25
CA LEU A 7 -14.79 -3.51 -0.46
C LEU A 7 -14.51 -2.57 0.71
N ASP A 8 -15.38 -2.50 1.71
CA ASP A 8 -15.13 -1.87 2.99
C ASP A 8 -14.60 -2.87 4.04
N CYS A 9 -14.75 -4.18 3.81
CA CYS A 9 -14.39 -5.22 4.76
C CYS A 9 -13.25 -6.10 4.24
N PHE A 10 -12.10 -5.90 4.85
CA PHE A 10 -11.01 -6.88 4.79
C PHE A 10 -10.16 -6.81 6.06
N LEU A 11 -10.00 -5.60 6.62
CA LEU A 11 -9.25 -5.36 7.86
C LEU A 11 -9.96 -4.44 8.85
N LEU A 12 -10.94 -3.67 8.38
CA LEU A 12 -11.79 -2.90 9.28
C LEU A 12 -12.81 -3.87 9.86
N ASP A 13 -12.82 -3.99 11.20
CA ASP A 13 -13.91 -4.66 11.90
C ASP A 13 -15.22 -3.98 11.43
N PRO A 14 -16.20 -4.72 10.92
CA PRO A 14 -17.49 -4.15 10.50
C PRO A 14 -18.21 -3.40 11.64
N LYS A 15 -17.76 -3.57 12.89
CA LYS A 15 -18.20 -2.79 14.06
C LYS A 15 -17.60 -1.38 14.13
N LEU A 16 -16.53 -1.08 13.39
CA LEU A 16 -15.96 0.27 13.35
C LEU A 16 -16.96 1.24 12.69
N PRO A 17 -16.96 2.52 13.10
CA PRO A 17 -17.84 3.52 12.51
C PRO A 17 -17.67 3.61 10.99
N LYS A 18 -18.74 3.88 10.24
CA LYS A 18 -18.66 4.13 8.79
C LYS A 18 -17.93 5.43 8.42
N LYS A 19 -17.74 6.34 9.37
CA LYS A 19 -16.97 7.57 9.16
C LYS A 19 -15.56 7.39 9.68
N ALA A 20 -14.58 7.94 8.97
CA ALA A 20 -13.20 8.00 9.43
C ALA A 20 -13.14 8.63 10.83
N SER A 21 -12.31 8.05 11.70
CA SER A 21 -12.15 8.49 13.09
C SER A 21 -10.80 8.06 13.64
N GLU A 22 -10.41 8.62 14.80
CA GLU A 22 -9.23 8.18 15.56
C GLU A 22 -9.26 6.69 15.89
N ASP A 23 -10.44 6.08 16.02
CA ASP A 23 -10.59 4.65 16.30
C ASP A 23 -10.01 3.80 15.17
N HIS A 24 -10.14 4.23 13.91
CA HIS A 24 -9.54 3.53 12.77
C HIS A 24 -8.02 3.51 12.87
N VAL A 25 -7.42 4.65 13.25
CA VAL A 25 -5.98 4.80 13.47
C VAL A 25 -5.52 3.89 14.62
N ARG A 26 -6.30 3.84 15.71
CA ARG A 26 -6.01 3.03 16.88
C ARG A 26 -6.08 1.54 16.58
N THR A 27 -7.16 1.08 15.95
CA THR A 27 -7.33 -0.32 15.53
C THR A 27 -6.23 -0.75 14.56
N TRP A 28 -5.86 0.13 13.63
CA TRP A 28 -4.72 -0.11 12.75
C TRP A 28 -3.40 -0.33 13.52
N LEU A 29 -3.12 0.52 14.51
CA LEU A 29 -1.93 0.38 15.36
C LEU A 29 -1.97 -0.90 16.21
N GLU A 30 -3.13 -1.26 16.77
CA GLU A 30 -3.33 -2.50 17.53
C GLU A 30 -3.05 -3.74 16.68
N TYR A 31 -3.55 -3.74 15.44
CA TYR A 31 -3.25 -4.76 14.46
C TYR A 31 -1.73 -4.87 14.21
N LYS A 32 -1.08 -3.76 13.84
CA LYS A 32 0.36 -3.73 13.53
C LYS A 32 1.25 -4.03 14.74
N ALA A 33 0.76 -3.80 15.94
CA ALA A 33 1.38 -4.17 17.21
C ALA A 33 1.37 -5.69 17.50
N GLY A 34 0.95 -6.53 16.55
CA GLY A 34 0.84 -7.97 16.75
C GLY A 34 -0.45 -8.36 17.46
N GLY A 35 -1.52 -7.57 17.30
CA GLY A 35 -2.86 -7.86 17.79
C GLY A 35 -3.53 -9.08 17.15
N GLY A 36 -2.88 -9.74 16.18
CA GLY A 36 -3.17 -11.14 15.86
C GLY A 36 -3.44 -11.50 14.40
N VAL A 37 -3.23 -10.60 13.43
CA VAL A 37 -3.48 -10.93 12.01
C VAL A 37 -2.25 -10.55 11.18
N GLU A 38 -1.80 -11.47 10.33
CA GLU A 38 -0.68 -11.28 9.39
C GLU A 38 -0.98 -10.20 8.36
N ASP A 39 0.08 -9.60 7.79
CA ASP A 39 -0.05 -8.53 6.80
C ASP A 39 -1.01 -8.92 5.66
N PRO A 40 -1.94 -8.03 5.28
CA PRO A 40 -3.20 -8.45 4.69
C PRO A 40 -3.05 -8.95 3.26
N ASP A 41 -2.08 -8.40 2.54
CA ASP A 41 -1.66 -8.78 1.18
C ASP A 41 -1.14 -10.22 1.10
N ALA A 42 -0.65 -10.78 2.20
CA ALA A 42 -0.21 -12.16 2.25
C ALA A 42 -1.28 -13.13 2.77
N SER A 43 -2.39 -12.63 3.33
CA SER A 43 -3.43 -13.45 3.94
C SER A 43 -4.21 -14.29 2.93
N ASP A 44 -4.80 -15.40 3.39
CA ASP A 44 -5.60 -16.29 2.54
C ASP A 44 -6.76 -15.56 1.85
N GLY A 45 -7.38 -14.60 2.52
CA GLY A 45 -8.46 -13.79 1.94
C GLY A 45 -7.98 -12.92 0.78
N ALA A 46 -6.80 -12.30 0.89
CA ALA A 46 -6.24 -11.50 -0.20
C ALA A 46 -5.80 -12.41 -1.35
N ARG A 47 -5.23 -13.58 -1.03
CA ARG A 47 -4.84 -14.57 -2.04
C ARG A 47 -6.04 -15.11 -2.82
N TYR A 48 -7.14 -15.41 -2.13
CA TYR A 48 -8.39 -15.79 -2.76
C TYR A 48 -8.91 -14.65 -3.65
N PHE A 49 -8.91 -13.42 -3.15
CA PHE A 49 -9.26 -12.23 -3.93
C PHE A 49 -8.42 -12.08 -5.22
N TYR A 50 -7.10 -12.19 -5.13
CA TYR A 50 -6.22 -12.12 -6.31
C TYR A 50 -6.52 -13.22 -7.32
N LYS A 51 -6.80 -14.45 -6.86
CA LYS A 51 -7.09 -15.58 -7.73
C LYS A 51 -8.44 -15.43 -8.43
N GLU A 52 -9.49 -15.13 -7.68
CA GLU A 52 -10.85 -15.07 -8.20
C GLU A 52 -11.10 -13.85 -9.09
N LEU A 53 -10.65 -12.66 -8.65
CA LEU A 53 -10.96 -11.42 -9.38
C LEU A 53 -10.00 -11.20 -10.55
N TRP A 54 -8.72 -11.48 -10.37
CA TRP A 54 -7.70 -11.18 -11.38
C TRP A 54 -7.04 -12.41 -11.99
N GLY A 55 -6.90 -13.50 -11.24
CA GLY A 55 -6.25 -14.70 -11.73
C GLY A 55 -7.06 -15.42 -12.79
N GLU A 56 -8.15 -16.05 -12.37
CA GLU A 56 -9.02 -16.87 -13.22
C GLU A 56 -9.67 -16.05 -14.34
N ARG A 57 -10.07 -14.81 -14.04
CA ARG A 57 -10.79 -13.95 -14.98
C ARG A 57 -9.90 -13.30 -16.04
N LEU A 58 -8.63 -13.02 -15.72
CA LEU A 58 -7.71 -12.35 -16.63
C LEU A 58 -6.63 -13.28 -17.17
N ASP A 59 -6.75 -14.59 -16.94
CA ASP A 59 -5.75 -15.58 -17.33
C ASP A 59 -4.35 -15.18 -16.81
N ILE A 60 -4.30 -14.94 -15.49
CA ILE A 60 -3.10 -14.59 -14.74
C ILE A 60 -2.89 -15.67 -13.67
N THR A 61 -1.66 -16.19 -13.54
CA THR A 61 -1.38 -17.19 -12.50
C THR A 61 -0.83 -16.50 -11.24
N VAL A 62 -1.61 -16.49 -10.16
CA VAL A 62 -1.12 -16.06 -8.83
C VAL A 62 -0.23 -17.16 -8.25
N ARG A 63 0.98 -16.80 -7.77
CA ARG A 63 1.94 -17.77 -7.22
C ARG A 63 1.35 -18.61 -6.08
N GLU A 64 1.69 -19.89 -6.06
CA GLU A 64 1.16 -20.86 -5.09
C GLU A 64 1.62 -20.61 -3.65
N CYS A 65 2.84 -20.14 -3.46
CA CYS A 65 3.42 -19.86 -2.13
C CYS A 65 3.50 -18.35 -1.88
N PRO A 66 2.93 -17.81 -0.78
CA PRO A 66 2.92 -16.37 -0.51
C PRO A 66 4.31 -15.80 -0.21
N ASN A 67 5.24 -16.61 0.32
CA ASN A 67 6.49 -16.11 0.89
C ASN A 67 7.74 -16.56 0.11
N ALA A 68 7.58 -17.27 -1.01
CA ALA A 68 8.69 -17.80 -1.79
C ALA A 68 8.71 -17.19 -3.19
N PHE A 69 9.84 -16.60 -3.57
CA PHE A 69 10.10 -16.20 -4.95
C PHE A 69 10.20 -17.45 -5.82
N SER A 70 9.32 -17.58 -6.81
CA SER A 70 9.25 -18.72 -7.73
C SER A 70 10.38 -18.75 -8.75
N ARG A 71 11.05 -17.61 -8.97
CA ARG A 71 12.05 -17.40 -10.05
C ARG A 71 11.47 -17.46 -11.47
N GLU A 72 10.14 -17.39 -11.61
CA GLU A 72 9.44 -17.35 -12.89
C GLU A 72 8.54 -16.10 -13.01
N PRO A 73 9.11 -14.87 -13.04
CA PRO A 73 8.33 -13.62 -13.08
C PRO A 73 7.49 -13.44 -14.36
N SER A 74 7.78 -14.20 -15.42
CA SER A 74 6.98 -14.23 -16.65
C SER A 74 5.73 -15.10 -16.55
N LYS A 75 5.66 -15.98 -15.54
CA LYS A 75 4.58 -16.94 -15.35
C LYS A 75 3.68 -16.56 -14.20
N TYR A 76 4.26 -16.07 -13.10
CA TYR A 76 3.51 -15.80 -11.88
C TYR A 76 3.48 -14.33 -11.49
N VAL A 77 2.39 -13.96 -10.83
CA VAL A 77 2.23 -12.72 -10.08
C VAL A 77 2.16 -12.98 -8.58
N GLN A 78 2.42 -11.95 -7.80
CA GLN A 78 2.23 -11.90 -6.35
C GLN A 78 1.34 -10.70 -5.99
N GLY A 79 0.71 -10.76 -4.82
CA GLY A 79 0.02 -9.63 -4.21
C GLY A 79 0.98 -8.59 -3.65
N ASP A 80 0.51 -7.34 -3.56
CA ASP A 80 1.20 -6.25 -2.88
C ASP A 80 0.21 -5.15 -2.45
N TRP A 81 0.70 -4.16 -1.72
CA TRP A 81 0.01 -2.90 -1.42
C TRP A 81 0.33 -1.86 -2.48
N MET A 82 -0.62 -1.00 -2.85
CA MET A 82 -0.31 0.18 -3.65
C MET A 82 0.35 1.24 -2.77
N CYS A 83 -0.35 1.66 -1.71
CA CYS A 83 0.13 2.69 -0.80
C CYS A 83 0.61 2.09 0.53
N SER A 84 1.86 2.41 0.92
CA SER A 84 2.42 1.99 2.22
C SER A 84 1.99 2.92 3.35
N VAL A 85 1.09 2.43 4.21
CA VAL A 85 0.56 3.22 5.34
C VAL A 85 1.65 3.63 6.33
N TRP A 86 2.55 2.70 6.69
CA TRP A 86 3.64 2.99 7.63
C TRP A 86 4.58 4.08 7.11
N THR A 87 4.99 3.98 5.85
CA THR A 87 5.91 4.95 5.23
C THR A 87 5.34 6.36 5.30
N THR A 88 4.08 6.53 4.94
CA THR A 88 3.39 7.82 4.93
C THR A 88 3.18 8.39 6.33
N LEU A 89 2.80 7.55 7.29
CA LEU A 89 2.63 7.97 8.69
C LEU A 89 3.96 8.33 9.35
N LYS A 90 5.03 7.60 9.02
CA LYS A 90 6.38 7.93 9.47
C LYS A 90 6.72 9.39 9.13
N TYR A 91 6.43 9.85 7.92
CA TYR A 91 6.68 11.25 7.55
C TYR A 91 5.83 12.24 8.33
N GLY A 92 4.55 11.95 8.55
CA GLY A 92 3.69 12.78 9.39
C GLY A 92 4.26 12.94 10.80
N LEU A 93 4.70 11.84 11.41
CA LEU A 93 5.35 11.83 12.72
C LEU A 93 6.68 12.61 12.70
N GLN A 94 7.48 12.44 11.65
CA GLN A 94 8.74 13.15 11.47
C GLN A 94 8.55 14.66 11.36
N ILE A 95 7.59 15.11 10.56
CA ILE A 95 7.29 16.52 10.35
C ILE A 95 6.69 17.14 11.63
N ALA A 96 5.80 16.43 12.32
CA ALA A 96 5.08 16.98 13.47
C ALA A 96 5.90 17.01 14.76
N TYR A 97 6.86 16.10 14.92
CA TYR A 97 7.59 15.87 16.18
C TYR A 97 9.12 15.83 16.00
N GLY A 98 9.60 16.22 14.82
CA GLY A 98 11.00 16.10 14.41
C GLY A 98 11.92 17.04 15.14
N CYS A 99 12.84 16.43 15.89
CA CYS A 99 13.89 17.04 16.70
C CYS A 99 13.41 17.82 17.93
N LYS A 100 13.91 17.42 19.10
CA LYS A 100 14.08 18.26 20.27
C LYS A 100 15.56 18.63 20.37
N GLY A 101 15.90 19.89 20.07
CA GLY A 101 17.28 20.35 20.09
C GLY A 101 18.12 19.70 18.98
N LYS A 102 19.44 19.54 19.21
CA LYS A 102 20.37 19.19 18.13
C LYS A 102 20.36 17.71 17.70
N ASP A 103 19.96 16.75 18.55
CA ASP A 103 20.22 15.32 18.23
C ASP A 103 19.17 14.30 18.73
N PHE A 104 18.04 14.69 19.34
CA PHE A 104 17.06 13.73 19.87
C PHE A 104 15.70 13.86 19.18
N LEU A 105 15.22 12.82 18.51
CA LEU A 105 13.90 12.81 17.87
C LEU A 105 12.84 12.42 18.91
N TRP A 106 11.70 13.13 19.01
CA TRP A 106 10.69 12.86 20.05
C TRP A 106 10.17 11.42 20.01
N TRP A 107 10.10 10.81 18.82
CA TRP A 107 9.70 9.42 18.64
C TRP A 107 10.76 8.40 19.04
N GLN A 108 11.96 8.80 19.49
CA GLN A 108 12.99 7.91 20.05
C GLN A 108 12.88 7.76 21.57
N LYS A 109 11.69 7.99 22.16
CA LYS A 109 11.44 7.63 23.57
C LYS A 109 11.90 6.18 23.80
N PRO A 110 12.41 5.82 25.00
CA PRO A 110 13.00 4.50 25.28
C PRO A 110 12.09 3.27 25.03
N PHE A 111 10.83 3.48 24.67
CA PHE A 111 9.84 2.45 24.34
C PHE A 111 9.46 2.37 22.84
N ILE A 112 9.93 3.30 22.01
CA ILE A 112 9.75 3.27 20.56
C ILE A 112 11.14 3.02 19.99
N GLU A 113 11.38 1.79 19.54
CA GLU A 113 12.70 1.32 19.10
C GLU A 113 13.39 2.31 18.14
N ASN A 114 14.74 2.38 18.22
CA ASN A 114 15.57 3.15 17.29
C ASN A 114 15.51 2.64 15.82
N THR A 115 14.65 1.66 15.53
CA THR A 115 14.38 1.11 14.20
C THR A 115 13.47 2.01 13.35
N PHE A 116 12.93 3.10 13.93
CA PHE A 116 12.03 4.03 13.23
C PHE A 116 12.65 4.66 11.96
N ASP A 117 13.97 4.90 11.95
CA ASP A 117 14.68 5.41 10.78
C ASP A 117 14.94 4.33 9.71
N GLY A 118 14.70 3.06 10.03
CA GLY A 118 14.76 1.94 9.11
C GLY A 118 13.59 1.88 8.11
N SER A 119 13.67 0.93 7.18
CA SER A 119 12.62 0.66 6.20
C SER A 119 11.44 -0.13 6.77
N SER A 120 11.57 -0.70 7.98
CA SER A 120 10.56 -1.55 8.61
C SER A 120 10.37 -1.20 10.08
N ALA A 121 9.11 -0.95 10.50
CA ALA A 121 8.75 -0.96 11.92
C ALA A 121 8.52 -2.39 12.42
N THR A 122 8.83 -2.61 13.69
CA THR A 122 8.53 -3.88 14.38
C THR A 122 7.19 -3.78 15.11
N PRO A 123 6.58 -4.91 15.50
CA PRO A 123 5.46 -4.90 16.44
C PRO A 123 5.77 -4.10 17.73
N GLY A 124 7.03 -4.09 18.19
CA GLY A 124 7.50 -3.29 19.32
C GLY A 124 7.37 -1.78 19.07
N THR A 125 7.76 -1.30 17.88
CA THR A 125 7.57 0.09 17.45
C THR A 125 6.10 0.50 17.54
N TYR A 126 5.19 -0.29 16.98
CA TYR A 126 3.75 0.00 17.00
C TYR A 126 3.15 -0.03 18.41
N LYS A 127 3.56 -0.98 19.26
CA LYS A 127 3.17 -1.00 20.69
C LYS A 127 3.59 0.26 21.43
N GLY A 128 4.81 0.73 21.18
CA GLY A 128 5.33 1.97 21.76
C GLY A 128 4.49 3.19 21.33
N ILE A 129 4.20 3.30 20.03
CA ILE A 129 3.36 4.39 19.49
C ILE A 129 1.95 4.32 20.07
N LEU A 130 1.33 3.15 20.09
CA LEU A 130 -0.02 2.94 20.62
C LEU A 130 -0.13 3.31 22.11
N LYS A 131 0.87 2.96 22.92
CA LYS A 131 0.94 3.35 24.35
C LYS A 131 0.97 4.87 24.54
N HIS A 132 1.49 5.60 23.56
CA HIS A 132 1.61 7.06 23.57
C HIS A 132 0.70 7.73 22.54
N PHE A 133 -0.40 7.07 22.13
CA PHE A 133 -1.27 7.54 21.04
C PHE A 133 -1.68 9.00 21.17
N ASP A 134 -2.13 9.41 22.36
CA ASP A 134 -2.62 10.78 22.60
C ASP A 134 -1.52 11.83 22.48
N GLU A 135 -0.26 11.46 22.77
CA GLU A 135 0.88 12.35 22.59
C GLU A 135 1.17 12.64 21.11
N PHE A 136 0.77 11.71 20.23
CA PHE A 136 0.89 11.84 18.78
C PHE A 136 -0.36 12.47 18.13
N GLY A 137 -1.23 13.10 18.92
CA GLY A 137 -2.52 13.63 18.48
C GLY A 137 -2.48 14.62 17.31
N LYS A 138 -1.39 15.39 17.10
CA LYS A 138 -1.28 16.27 15.90
C LYS A 138 -1.30 15.51 14.57
N VAL A 139 -0.98 14.22 14.58
CA VAL A 139 -0.98 13.34 13.40
C VAL A 139 -2.20 12.43 13.45
N PHE A 140 -2.46 11.75 14.56
CA PHE A 140 -3.55 10.74 14.62
C PHE A 140 -4.95 11.34 14.69
N LYS A 141 -5.08 12.62 15.10
CA LYS A 141 -6.35 13.35 15.08
C LYS A 141 -6.55 14.16 13.78
N ASP A 142 -5.61 14.06 12.84
CA ASP A 142 -5.73 14.69 11.53
C ASP A 142 -6.75 13.93 10.67
N GLU A 143 -7.78 14.62 10.18
CA GLU A 143 -8.85 14.00 9.39
C GLU A 143 -8.31 13.30 8.14
N THR A 144 -7.30 13.88 7.47
CA THR A 144 -6.67 13.29 6.29
C THR A 144 -5.98 11.96 6.64
N VAL A 145 -5.42 11.83 7.83
CA VAL A 145 -4.82 10.56 8.30
C VAL A 145 -5.89 9.51 8.54
N GLN A 146 -7.00 9.90 9.18
CA GLN A 146 -8.09 8.98 9.50
C GLN A 146 -8.76 8.46 8.22
N GLU A 147 -9.00 9.35 7.25
CA GLU A 147 -9.55 8.99 5.94
C GLU A 147 -8.62 8.06 5.16
N PHE A 148 -7.32 8.36 5.15
CA PHE A 148 -6.34 7.53 4.47
C PHE A 148 -6.23 6.13 5.07
N ILE A 149 -6.13 6.00 6.40
CA ILE A 149 -6.04 4.68 7.04
C ILE A 149 -7.30 3.87 6.77
N ARG A 150 -8.48 4.49 6.88
CA ARG A 150 -9.75 3.85 6.55
C ARG A 150 -9.76 3.35 5.10
N ALA A 151 -9.31 4.17 4.15
CA ALA A 151 -9.31 3.79 2.75
C ALA A 151 -8.26 2.70 2.43
N ALA A 152 -7.04 2.86 2.95
CA ALA A 152 -5.91 1.99 2.63
C ALA A 152 -6.09 0.56 3.15
N TYR A 153 -6.84 0.35 4.23
CA TYR A 153 -7.06 -0.97 4.83
C TYR A 153 -8.26 -1.72 4.21
N THR A 154 -8.35 -1.68 2.88
CA THR A 154 -9.39 -2.33 2.07
C THR A 154 -8.81 -3.03 0.83
N PRO A 155 -9.55 -3.96 0.18
CA PRO A 155 -9.09 -4.61 -1.05
C PRO A 155 -8.74 -3.63 -2.19
N ALA A 156 -9.34 -2.43 -2.17
CA ALA A 156 -9.06 -1.37 -3.14
C ALA A 156 -7.62 -0.81 -3.08
N ASN A 157 -6.85 -1.14 -2.04
CA ASN A 157 -5.42 -0.80 -1.96
C ASN A 157 -4.50 -2.00 -2.27
N LEU A 158 -5.05 -3.18 -2.57
CA LEU A 158 -4.29 -4.36 -2.96
C LEU A 158 -4.01 -4.37 -4.46
N ILE A 159 -2.85 -4.84 -4.88
CA ILE A 159 -2.47 -4.94 -6.29
C ILE A 159 -1.79 -6.27 -6.59
N ILE A 160 -1.63 -6.59 -7.88
CA ILE A 160 -0.78 -7.66 -8.35
C ILE A 160 0.42 -7.12 -9.12
N VAL A 161 1.57 -7.75 -8.90
CA VAL A 161 2.86 -7.42 -9.49
C VAL A 161 3.56 -8.71 -9.90
N PRO A 162 4.49 -8.71 -10.87
CA PRO A 162 5.25 -9.89 -11.23
C PRO A 162 5.96 -10.49 -10.03
N ASP A 163 6.08 -11.81 -10.01
CA ASP A 163 6.74 -12.50 -8.92
C ASP A 163 8.19 -12.02 -8.74
N GLY A 164 8.63 -11.89 -7.49
CA GLY A 164 9.96 -11.35 -7.16
C GLY A 164 10.06 -9.84 -7.29
N PHE A 165 8.96 -9.15 -7.61
CA PHE A 165 8.94 -7.71 -7.52
C PHE A 165 9.10 -7.22 -6.08
N ASN A 166 9.96 -6.22 -5.89
CA ASN A 166 10.05 -5.47 -4.65
C ASN A 166 10.57 -4.06 -4.96
N GLY A 167 9.66 -3.15 -5.34
CA GLY A 167 10.03 -1.76 -5.66
C GLY A 167 10.55 -0.96 -4.46
N ALA A 168 10.23 -1.39 -3.23
CA ALA A 168 10.18 -0.52 -2.05
C ALA A 168 11.51 -0.27 -1.33
N ARG A 169 12.60 -0.98 -1.66
CA ARG A 169 13.70 -1.10 -0.67
C ARG A 169 14.87 -0.14 -0.82
N TYR A 170 14.91 0.72 -1.84
CA TYR A 170 16.04 1.65 -2.03
C TYR A 170 15.70 3.13 -1.82
N ASN A 171 14.49 3.58 -2.18
CA ASN A 171 14.02 4.94 -1.87
C ASN A 171 12.68 4.84 -1.13
N PRO A 172 12.66 4.65 0.20
CA PRO A 172 11.41 4.62 0.97
C PRO A 172 10.70 5.98 0.99
N THR A 173 11.15 6.91 0.16
CA THR A 173 10.96 8.34 0.26
C THR A 173 9.72 8.87 -0.46
N GLU A 174 9.16 8.05 -1.34
CA GLU A 174 8.02 8.33 -2.22
C GLU A 174 6.96 7.23 -2.03
N ASP A 175 5.74 7.42 -2.55
CA ASP A 175 4.73 6.36 -2.54
C ASP A 175 5.23 5.11 -3.26
N TYR A 176 4.93 3.94 -2.70
CA TYR A 176 5.48 2.68 -3.19
C TYR A 176 5.04 2.40 -4.63
N TRP A 177 3.80 2.70 -4.95
CA TRP A 177 3.27 2.48 -6.28
C TRP A 177 3.82 3.48 -7.30
N ASP A 178 4.00 4.75 -6.93
CA ASP A 178 4.70 5.72 -7.78
C ASP A 178 6.13 5.27 -8.12
N LEU A 179 6.89 4.81 -7.13
CA LEU A 179 8.23 4.26 -7.36
C LEU A 179 8.20 3.06 -8.28
N THR A 180 7.22 2.17 -8.09
CA THR A 180 6.98 1.01 -8.94
C THR A 180 6.77 1.46 -10.38
N LEU A 181 5.86 2.40 -10.60
CA LEU A 181 5.50 2.90 -11.91
C LEU A 181 6.65 3.64 -12.60
N LYS A 182 7.35 4.55 -11.91
CA LYS A 182 8.52 5.27 -12.44
C LYS A 182 9.57 4.28 -12.94
N LYS A 183 9.93 3.32 -12.08
CA LYS A 183 10.99 2.35 -12.34
C LYS A 183 10.72 1.50 -13.59
N TYR A 184 9.45 1.25 -13.91
CA TYR A 184 9.08 0.38 -15.03
C TYR A 184 8.74 1.09 -16.33
N TYR A 185 8.15 2.29 -16.25
CA TYR A 185 7.73 3.07 -17.42
C TYR A 185 8.78 4.09 -17.86
N GLN A 186 9.34 4.84 -16.92
CA GLN A 186 10.15 6.00 -17.24
C GLN A 186 11.60 5.60 -17.47
N ASP A 187 12.16 4.77 -16.59
CA ASP A 187 13.58 4.43 -16.66
C ASP A 187 13.89 3.46 -17.80
N LYS A 188 12.88 2.70 -18.30
CA LYS A 188 12.99 1.66 -19.35
C LYS A 188 14.11 0.61 -19.13
N GLU A 189 14.74 0.63 -17.96
CA GLU A 189 15.81 -0.28 -17.55
C GLU A 189 15.27 -1.72 -17.47
N PRO A 190 16.00 -2.73 -17.99
CA PRO A 190 15.77 -4.11 -17.61
C PRO A 190 16.13 -4.27 -16.13
N LEU A 191 15.13 -4.46 -15.28
CA LEU A 191 15.38 -4.63 -13.86
C LEU A 191 15.79 -6.07 -13.57
N GLU A 192 17.05 -6.25 -13.17
CA GLU A 192 17.48 -7.48 -12.51
C GLU A 192 16.81 -7.57 -11.14
N SER A 193 16.07 -8.65 -10.88
CA SER A 193 15.56 -8.92 -9.53
C SER A 193 16.70 -9.04 -8.51
N ARG A 194 16.39 -8.79 -7.23
CA ARG A 194 17.32 -8.80 -6.08
C ARG A 194 18.10 -10.12 -5.90
N SER A 195 17.69 -11.18 -6.61
CA SER A 195 18.17 -12.55 -6.46
C SER A 195 18.80 -13.13 -7.74
N GLY A 196 19.13 -12.31 -8.74
CA GLY A 196 20.03 -12.71 -9.84
C GLY A 196 19.47 -12.56 -11.25
N GLY A 197 19.49 -11.36 -11.82
CA GLY A 197 19.37 -11.18 -13.29
C GLY A 197 18.00 -11.48 -13.90
N TYR A 198 16.95 -11.70 -13.10
CA TYR A 198 15.61 -11.98 -13.63
C TYR A 198 14.90 -10.71 -14.06
N ASP A 199 14.44 -10.66 -15.31
CA ASP A 199 13.63 -9.56 -15.87
C ASP A 199 12.20 -9.58 -15.31
N VAL A 200 11.93 -8.65 -14.39
CA VAL A 200 10.59 -8.39 -13.85
C VAL A 200 9.87 -7.25 -14.57
N ALA A 201 10.59 -6.46 -15.38
CA ALA A 201 10.07 -5.27 -16.06
C ALA A 201 9.25 -5.61 -17.29
N THR A 202 9.73 -6.53 -18.12
CA THR A 202 8.98 -6.96 -19.31
C THR A 202 7.66 -7.63 -18.95
N PRO A 203 7.59 -8.58 -17.98
CA PRO A 203 6.33 -9.14 -17.52
C PRO A 203 5.36 -8.07 -16.97
N PHE A 204 5.86 -7.08 -16.22
CA PHE A 204 5.01 -6.01 -15.70
C PHE A 204 4.41 -5.16 -16.82
N ARG A 205 5.22 -4.72 -17.79
CA ARG A 205 4.73 -3.95 -18.94
C ARG A 205 3.70 -4.74 -19.76
N LYS A 206 3.88 -6.06 -19.92
CA LYS A 206 2.90 -6.93 -20.56
C LYS A 206 1.60 -7.01 -19.77
N LEU A 207 1.67 -7.15 -18.44
CA LEU A 207 0.49 -7.17 -17.56
C LEU A 207 -0.32 -5.87 -17.70
N LEU A 208 0.33 -4.71 -17.62
CA LEU A 208 -0.34 -3.42 -17.72
C LEU A 208 -0.92 -3.16 -19.11
N LYS A 209 -0.19 -3.54 -20.17
CA LYS A 209 -0.73 -3.47 -21.53
C LYS A 209 -1.98 -4.34 -21.70
N LYS A 210 -1.95 -5.59 -21.20
CA LYS A 210 -3.12 -6.49 -21.22
C LYS A 210 -4.30 -5.90 -20.44
N ASN A 211 -4.02 -5.29 -19.28
CA ASN A 211 -5.04 -4.57 -18.50
C ASN A 211 -5.71 -3.47 -19.33
N GLN A 212 -4.95 -2.65 -20.05
CA GLN A 212 -5.52 -1.61 -20.91
C GLN A 212 -6.33 -2.16 -22.08
N GLU A 213 -5.80 -3.18 -22.76
CA GLU A 213 -6.46 -3.84 -23.89
C GLU A 213 -7.81 -4.49 -23.49
N GLN A 214 -7.96 -4.84 -22.20
CA GLN A 214 -9.16 -5.46 -21.64
C GLN A 214 -10.07 -4.47 -20.89
N GLY A 215 -9.81 -3.17 -20.97
CA GLY A 215 -10.70 -2.16 -20.36
C GLY A 215 -10.51 -1.96 -18.86
N ASP A 216 -9.27 -2.07 -18.37
CA ASP A 216 -8.87 -1.83 -16.97
C ASP A 216 -9.47 -2.76 -15.89
N PRO A 217 -9.47 -4.09 -16.08
CA PRO A 217 -9.99 -5.03 -15.09
C PRO A 217 -9.21 -5.08 -13.75
N LEU A 218 -7.99 -4.56 -13.70
CA LEU A 218 -7.22 -4.35 -12.46
C LEU A 218 -7.57 -3.03 -11.74
N CYS A 219 -8.41 -2.20 -12.37
CA CYS A 219 -8.85 -0.89 -11.90
C CYS A 219 -7.68 0.05 -11.56
N LEU A 220 -6.69 0.14 -12.46
CA LEU A 220 -5.46 0.92 -12.32
C LEU A 220 -5.53 2.31 -12.96
N SER A 221 -6.63 2.64 -13.65
CA SER A 221 -6.86 3.97 -14.25
C SER A 221 -6.68 5.16 -13.30
N PRO A 222 -6.85 5.07 -11.96
CA PRO A 222 -6.51 6.21 -11.10
C PRO A 222 -5.00 6.50 -11.00
N TRP A 223 -4.15 5.58 -11.45
CA TRP A 223 -2.69 5.69 -11.44
C TRP A 223 -2.03 5.57 -12.81
N ILE A 224 -2.78 5.23 -13.87
CA ILE A 224 -2.27 5.08 -15.23
C ILE A 224 -3.25 5.79 -16.17
N ASN A 225 -2.76 6.71 -16.99
CA ASN A 225 -3.62 7.44 -17.93
C ASN A 225 -4.02 6.56 -19.13
N GLU A 226 -4.88 7.09 -20.00
CA GLU A 226 -5.35 6.40 -21.21
C GLU A 226 -4.20 6.09 -22.20
N GLN A 227 -3.11 6.84 -22.14
CA GLN A 227 -1.92 6.66 -22.97
C GLN A 227 -0.98 5.58 -22.39
N GLY A 228 -1.25 5.07 -21.18
CA GLY A 228 -0.41 4.11 -20.48
C GLY A 228 0.74 4.72 -19.69
N ASP A 229 0.79 6.03 -19.54
CA ASP A 229 1.78 6.69 -18.71
C ASP A 229 1.33 6.72 -17.24
N PRO A 230 2.28 6.62 -16.30
CA PRO A 230 1.98 6.67 -14.89
C PRO A 230 1.59 8.07 -14.43
N ILE A 231 0.53 8.14 -13.62
CA ILE A 231 0.08 9.36 -12.94
C ILE A 231 0.70 9.39 -11.55
N LEU A 232 1.81 10.11 -11.42
CA LEU A 232 2.55 10.22 -10.16
C LEU A 232 1.86 11.18 -9.18
N LEU A 233 2.20 11.09 -7.91
CA LEU A 233 1.84 12.08 -6.91
C LEU A 233 2.45 13.44 -7.29
N PRO A 234 1.72 14.54 -7.06
CA PRO A 234 2.17 15.87 -7.45
C PRO A 234 3.36 16.36 -6.61
N ASP A 235 3.47 15.92 -5.36
CA ASP A 235 4.46 16.37 -4.39
C ASP A 235 5.08 15.20 -3.62
N SER A 236 6.35 15.36 -3.24
CA SER A 236 6.99 14.42 -2.31
C SER A 236 6.40 14.60 -0.89
N PRO A 237 5.94 13.51 -0.24
CA PRO A 237 5.34 13.58 1.10
C PRO A 237 6.33 13.98 2.20
N LYS A 238 7.61 14.19 1.86
CA LYS A 238 8.69 14.50 2.80
C LYS A 238 8.95 15.97 3.01
N ASP A 239 8.59 16.78 2.04
CA ASP A 239 9.18 18.09 1.90
C ASP A 239 8.66 19.03 2.99
N ASN A 240 7.35 18.96 3.26
CA ASN A 240 6.69 19.74 4.29
C ASN A 240 5.31 19.16 4.63
N LYS A 241 4.65 19.73 5.65
CA LYS A 241 3.33 19.30 6.12
C LYS A 241 2.22 19.42 5.07
N ALA A 242 2.24 20.44 4.24
CA ALA A 242 1.23 20.63 3.20
C ALA A 242 1.37 19.57 2.10
N ASN A 243 2.59 19.31 1.64
CA ASN A 243 2.89 18.26 0.65
C ASN A 243 2.52 16.88 1.20
N TRP A 244 2.85 16.59 2.46
CA TRP A 244 2.45 15.35 3.14
C TRP A 244 0.93 15.15 3.14
N ARG A 245 0.16 16.16 3.56
CA ARG A 245 -1.32 16.08 3.54
C ARG A 245 -1.88 15.96 2.13
N SER A 246 -1.34 16.73 1.18
CA SER A 246 -1.73 16.68 -0.24
C SER A 246 -1.53 15.28 -0.81
N ALA A 247 -0.37 14.67 -0.57
CA ALA A 247 -0.07 13.31 -0.99
C ALA A 247 -1.04 12.29 -0.36
N MET A 248 -1.33 12.39 0.94
CA MET A 248 -2.28 11.50 1.61
C MET A 248 -3.70 11.63 1.06
N ALA A 249 -4.16 12.87 0.82
CA ALA A 249 -5.47 13.13 0.24
C ALA A 249 -5.56 12.53 -1.17
N GLU A 250 -4.53 12.69 -2.00
CA GLU A 250 -4.49 12.13 -3.34
C GLU A 250 -4.45 10.59 -3.33
N MET A 251 -3.63 9.96 -2.48
CA MET A 251 -3.63 8.50 -2.32
C MET A 251 -5.01 8.00 -1.88
N THR A 252 -5.65 8.68 -0.92
CA THR A 252 -7.01 8.36 -0.46
C THR A 252 -8.03 8.46 -1.59
N ARG A 253 -7.96 9.54 -2.37
CA ARG A 253 -8.84 9.75 -3.54
C ARG A 253 -8.69 8.63 -4.55
N ARG A 254 -7.45 8.24 -4.88
CA ARG A 254 -7.18 7.17 -5.85
C ARG A 254 -7.68 5.81 -5.35
N ILE A 255 -7.50 5.49 -4.07
CA ILE A 255 -8.05 4.26 -3.45
C ILE A 255 -9.58 4.25 -3.50
N ASN A 256 -10.22 5.37 -3.16
CA ASN A 256 -11.68 5.47 -3.21
C ASN A 256 -12.23 5.34 -4.65
N LEU A 257 -11.60 6.00 -5.62
CA LEU A 257 -11.98 5.85 -7.03
C LEU A 257 -11.78 4.41 -7.51
N ARG A 258 -10.67 3.77 -7.13
CA ARG A 258 -10.45 2.36 -7.44
C ARG A 258 -11.50 1.45 -6.81
N ARG A 259 -11.92 1.75 -5.58
CA ARG A 259 -13.05 1.06 -4.94
C ARG A 259 -14.30 1.14 -5.81
N GLU A 260 -14.68 2.32 -6.25
CA GLU A 260 -15.85 2.53 -7.12
C GLU A 260 -15.74 1.75 -8.44
N LEU A 261 -14.58 1.81 -9.09
CA LEU A 261 -14.31 1.08 -10.33
C LEU A 261 -14.38 -0.44 -10.13
N MET A 262 -13.85 -0.94 -9.02
CA MET A 262 -13.92 -2.36 -8.68
C MET A 262 -15.35 -2.81 -8.43
N THR A 263 -16.16 -2.00 -7.71
CA THR A 263 -17.59 -2.28 -7.52
C THR A 263 -18.29 -2.40 -8.87
N GLN A 264 -18.11 -1.39 -9.75
CA GLN A 264 -18.73 -1.36 -11.06
C GLN A 264 -18.29 -2.55 -11.92
N TYR A 265 -17.01 -2.90 -11.88
CA TYR A 265 -16.48 -4.06 -12.60
C TYR A 265 -17.14 -5.35 -12.09
N ILE A 266 -17.17 -5.57 -10.77
CA ILE A 266 -17.78 -6.76 -10.15
C ILE A 266 -19.28 -6.87 -10.48
N GLU A 267 -20.01 -5.75 -10.53
CA GLU A 267 -21.43 -5.72 -10.90
C GLU A 267 -21.70 -6.12 -12.36
N GLN A 268 -20.70 -6.03 -13.23
CA GLN A 268 -20.79 -6.39 -14.65
C GLN A 268 -20.42 -7.85 -14.94
N LEU A 269 -19.91 -8.58 -13.94
CA LEU A 269 -19.47 -9.98 -14.04
C LEU A 269 -20.62 -10.98 -13.84
#